data_AF-A0A1B6LYT9-F1
#
_entry.id   AF-A0A1B6LYT9-F1
#
_cell.length_a   1.000
_cell.length_b   1.000
_cell.length_c   1.000
_cell.angle_alpha   90.00
_cell.angle_beta   90.00
_cell.angle_gamma   90.00
#
_symmetry.space_group_name_H-M   'P 1'
#
loop_
_entity.id
_entity.type
_entity.pdbx_description
1 polymer ?
#
loop_
_entity_poly.entity_id
_entity_poly.type
_entity_poly.pdbx_seq_one_letter_code
_entity_poly.pdbx_strand_id
1 'polypeptide(L)'
;ITRATARYVQYKSYTKKDYIVWIAGTNNVASNSFDKSPLSKEQYVSFLEKEALLYKNTNLILAMIPYRYDLKEKSKENQVINDINVLIRGISLKHAHIFLLDLHLLSSR
;
A
#
# COMPACT_ATOMS: atom_id res chain seq x y z
N ILE A 1 -0.16 17.08 -33.93
CA ILE A 1 -0.40 16.65 -32.53
C ILE A 1 0.20 15.26 -32.37
N THR A 2 1.42 15.19 -31.86
CA THR A 2 2.21 13.96 -31.76
C THR A 2 1.70 13.13 -30.58
N ARG A 3 1.15 11.93 -30.86
CA ARG A 3 0.74 10.97 -29.84
C ARG A 3 1.96 10.54 -29.03
N ALA A 4 2.02 10.91 -27.75
CA ALA A 4 2.97 10.32 -26.82
C ALA A 4 2.62 8.84 -26.67
N THR A 5 3.43 7.97 -27.26
CA THR A 5 3.41 6.55 -26.98
C THR A 5 3.84 6.36 -25.52
N ALA A 6 2.92 5.89 -24.68
CA ALA A 6 3.25 5.43 -23.34
C ALA A 6 4.35 4.37 -23.48
N ARG A 7 5.58 4.73 -23.11
CA ARG A 7 6.68 3.77 -23.01
C ARG A 7 6.24 2.74 -21.99
N TYR A 8 5.88 1.55 -22.46
CA TYR A 8 5.84 0.36 -21.62
C TYR A 8 7.26 0.20 -21.07
N VAL A 9 7.48 0.65 -19.84
CA VAL A 9 8.68 0.32 -19.10
C VAL A 9 8.68 -1.19 -19.03
N GLN A 10 9.56 -1.83 -19.81
CA GLN A 10 9.78 -3.25 -19.72
C GLN A 10 10.36 -3.48 -18.32
N TYR A 11 9.48 -3.80 -17.37
CA TYR A 11 9.89 -4.08 -16.01
C TYR A 11 10.96 -5.16 -16.08
N LYS A 12 12.16 -4.81 -15.60
CA LYS A 12 13.24 -5.77 -15.36
C LYS A 12 12.59 -6.98 -14.68
N SER A 13 12.74 -8.20 -15.21
CA SER A 13 12.05 -9.36 -14.62
C SER A 13 12.65 -9.63 -13.25
N TYR A 14 12.01 -9.11 -12.21
CA TYR A 14 12.41 -9.35 -10.85
C TYR A 14 12.24 -10.83 -10.52
N THR A 15 13.19 -11.35 -9.76
CA THR A 15 13.29 -12.76 -9.41
C THR A 15 13.04 -12.94 -7.91
N LYS A 16 13.04 -14.20 -7.45
CA LYS A 16 12.90 -14.53 -6.02
C LYS A 16 14.09 -14.07 -5.17
N LYS A 17 15.15 -13.54 -5.79
CA LYS A 17 16.31 -12.95 -5.10
C LYS A 17 16.17 -11.44 -4.92
N ASP A 18 15.21 -10.83 -5.59
CA ASP A 18 14.96 -9.40 -5.55
C ASP A 18 13.89 -9.08 -4.51
N TYR A 19 14.01 -7.88 -3.93
CA TYR A 19 13.07 -7.35 -2.95
C TYR A 19 12.53 -6.01 -3.45
N ILE A 20 11.21 -5.86 -3.38
CA ILE A 20 10.52 -4.60 -3.64
C ILE A 20 9.94 -4.13 -2.32
N VAL A 21 10.29 -2.92 -1.90
CA VAL A 21 9.65 -2.27 -0.75
C VAL A 21 8.59 -1.32 -1.26
N TRP A 22 7.36 -1.52 -0.81
CA TRP A 22 6.24 -0.69 -1.20
C TRP A 22 5.78 0.17 -0.03
N ILE A 23 5.99 1.47 -0.17
CA ILE A 23 5.56 2.50 0.77
C ILE A 23 4.54 3.38 0.05
N ALA A 24 3.27 3.30 0.44
CA ALA A 24 2.18 4.04 -0.20
C ALA A 24 1.04 4.32 0.81
N GLY A 25 0.09 5.17 0.41
CA GLY A 25 -1.17 5.37 1.14
C GLY A 25 -1.25 6.60 2.04
N THR A 26 -0.12 7.16 2.50
CA THR A 26 -0.11 8.33 3.41
C THR A 26 -0.76 9.58 2.79
N ASN A 27 -0.48 9.86 1.52
CA ASN A 27 -1.03 11.02 0.81
C ASN A 27 -2.53 10.89 0.53
N ASN A 28 -3.01 9.66 0.31
CA ASN A 28 -4.42 9.39 0.03
C ASN A 28 -5.31 9.65 1.26
N VAL A 29 -4.75 9.50 2.47
CA VAL A 29 -5.43 9.78 3.74
C VAL A 29 -5.40 11.27 4.09
N ALA A 30 -4.35 12.00 3.71
CA ALA A 30 -4.12 13.38 4.14
C ALA A 30 -5.02 14.43 3.46
N SER A 31 -5.39 14.20 2.19
CA SER A 31 -6.50 14.95 1.58
C SER A 31 -7.81 14.26 1.95
N ASN A 32 -8.91 15.01 2.08
CA ASN A 32 -10.30 14.49 2.16
C ASN A 32 -10.73 13.64 0.94
N SER A 33 -9.79 12.99 0.24
CA SER A 33 -9.96 12.14 -0.93
C SER A 33 -10.84 10.93 -0.63
N PHE A 34 -10.79 10.34 0.58
CA PHE A 34 -11.71 9.24 0.91
C PHE A 34 -13.17 9.70 1.07
N ASP A 35 -13.42 10.96 1.42
CA ASP A 35 -14.77 11.54 1.51
C ASP A 35 -15.28 12.10 0.16
N LYS A 36 -14.41 12.35 -0.83
CA LYS A 36 -14.78 13.03 -2.10
C LYS A 36 -14.51 12.25 -3.39
N SER A 37 -13.75 11.17 -3.38
CA SER A 37 -13.70 10.22 -4.49
C SER A 37 -13.01 8.94 -4.01
N PRO A 38 -13.76 7.85 -3.82
CA PRO A 38 -13.20 6.66 -3.21
C PRO A 38 -12.38 5.97 -4.30
N LEU A 39 -11.07 5.85 -4.10
CA LEU A 39 -10.59 4.48 -4.09
C LEU A 39 -11.23 3.89 -2.85
N SER A 40 -12.37 3.22 -3.02
CA SER A 40 -13.06 2.60 -1.89
C SER A 40 -12.08 1.64 -1.23
N LYS A 41 -12.25 1.33 0.07
CA LYS A 41 -11.37 0.38 0.76
C LYS A 41 -11.21 -0.90 -0.07
N GLU A 42 -12.28 -1.31 -0.74
CA GLU A 42 -12.36 -2.46 -1.65
C GLU A 42 -11.54 -2.26 -2.92
N GLN A 43 -11.54 -1.07 -3.53
CA GLN A 43 -10.71 -0.79 -4.71
C GLN A 43 -9.22 -0.73 -4.36
N TYR A 44 -8.87 -0.18 -3.19
CA TYR A 44 -7.49 -0.22 -2.70
C TYR A 44 -7.02 -1.66 -2.46
N VAL A 45 -7.85 -2.50 -1.84
CA VAL A 45 -7.59 -3.94 -1.68
C VAL A 45 -7.44 -4.63 -3.01
N SER A 46 -8.36 -4.41 -3.95
CA SER A 46 -8.31 -5.02 -5.28
C SER A 46 -7.03 -4.64 -6.03
N PHE A 47 -6.58 -3.39 -5.88
CA PHE A 47 -5.32 -2.92 -6.45
C PHE A 47 -4.12 -3.63 -5.80
N LEU A 48 -4.06 -3.69 -4.47
CA LEU A 48 -2.98 -4.39 -3.76
C LEU A 48 -2.94 -5.90 -4.09
N GLU A 49 -4.10 -6.56 -4.19
CA GLU A 49 -4.16 -7.98 -4.58
C GLU A 49 -3.70 -8.21 -6.03
N LYS A 50 -4.03 -7.30 -6.96
CA LYS A 50 -3.52 -7.39 -8.34
C LYS A 50 -2.00 -7.26 -8.40
N GLU A 51 -1.44 -6.31 -7.65
CA GLU A 51 0.01 -6.09 -7.60
C GLU A 51 0.71 -7.25 -6.88
N ALA A 52 0.11 -7.80 -5.82
CA ALA A 52 0.58 -9.02 -5.17
C ALA A 52 0.71 -10.19 -6.16
N LEU A 53 -0.26 -10.36 -7.06
CA LEU A 53 -0.22 -11.39 -8.10
C LEU A 53 0.82 -11.10 -9.18
N LEU A 54 1.00 -9.84 -9.56
CA LEU A 54 2.01 -9.40 -10.53
C LEU A 54 3.42 -9.77 -10.06
N TYR A 55 3.69 -9.58 -8.77
CA TYR A 55 4.99 -9.84 -8.15
C TYR A 55 5.12 -11.22 -7.49
N LYS A 56 4.30 -12.22 -7.86
CA LYS A 56 4.33 -13.57 -7.26
C LYS A 56 5.69 -14.29 -7.27
N ASN A 57 6.60 -13.84 -8.14
CA ASN A 57 7.96 -14.39 -8.29
C ASN A 57 9.04 -13.50 -7.65
N THR A 58 8.65 -12.52 -6.83
CA THR A 58 9.53 -11.51 -6.22
C THR A 58 9.12 -11.32 -4.77
N ASN A 59 10.08 -11.05 -3.88
CA ASN A 59 9.74 -10.76 -2.49
C ASN A 59 9.20 -9.33 -2.40
N LEU A 60 7.98 -9.18 -1.91
CA LEU A 60 7.35 -7.88 -1.74
C LEU A 60 7.29 -7.55 -0.24
N ILE A 61 7.81 -6.40 0.15
CA ILE A 61 7.69 -5.87 1.51
C ILE A 61 6.62 -4.78 1.47
N LEU A 62 5.45 -5.05 2.04
CA LEU A 62 4.37 -4.07 2.17
C LEU A 62 4.54 -3.31 3.48
N ALA A 63 4.73 -1.99 3.39
CA ALA A 63 4.72 -1.13 4.57
C ALA A 63 3.29 -0.77 4.96
N MET A 64 2.99 -0.90 6.25
CA MET A 64 1.79 -0.31 6.83
C MET A 64 1.86 1.20 6.79
N ILE A 65 0.71 1.85 6.67
CA ILE A 65 0.63 3.31 6.74
C ILE A 65 0.90 3.71 8.20
N PRO A 66 1.90 4.57 8.47
CA PRO A 66 2.22 4.98 9.83
C PRO A 66 1.09 5.79 10.44
N TYR A 67 0.97 5.69 11.77
CA TYR A 67 0.07 6.54 12.54
C TYR A 67 0.45 8.01 12.41
N ARG A 68 -0.55 8.90 12.32
CA ARG A 68 -0.34 10.34 12.24
C ARG A 68 -0.50 11.00 13.60
N TYR A 69 0.63 11.14 14.30
CA TYR A 69 0.74 11.79 15.61
C TYR A 69 0.45 13.29 15.58
N ASP A 70 0.53 13.90 14.41
CA ASP A 70 0.19 15.29 14.20
C ASP A 70 -1.34 15.54 14.13
N LEU A 71 -2.14 14.48 14.10
CA LEU A 71 -3.60 14.52 14.15
C LEU A 71 -4.14 14.13 15.53
N LYS A 72 -5.40 14.47 15.81
CA LYS A 72 -6.10 14.00 17.01
C LYS A 72 -6.21 12.48 16.98
N GLU A 73 -6.14 11.83 18.15
CA GLU A 73 -6.18 10.37 18.25
C GLU A 73 -7.41 9.74 17.58
N LYS A 74 -8.57 10.36 17.81
CA LYS A 74 -9.85 9.93 17.25
C LYS A 74 -10.19 10.60 15.92
N SER A 75 -9.20 11.11 15.20
CA SER A 75 -9.45 11.68 13.87
C SER A 75 -9.88 10.59 12.89
N LYS A 76 -10.71 10.95 11.91
CA LYS A 76 -11.20 10.01 10.89
C LYS A 76 -10.05 9.41 10.09
N GLU A 77 -9.00 10.19 9.86
CA GLU A 77 -7.79 9.80 9.16
C GLU A 77 -7.08 8.64 9.86
N ASN A 78 -6.87 8.73 11.18
CA ASN A 78 -6.24 7.66 11.95
C ASN A 78 -7.11 6.40 12.00
N GLN A 79 -8.44 6.53 11.99
CA GLN A 79 -9.35 5.39 11.85
C GLN A 79 -9.23 4.73 10.47
N VAL A 80 -9.20 5.52 9.40
CA VAL A 80 -9.01 5.01 8.02
C VAL A 80 -7.66 4.34 7.86
N ILE A 81 -6.60 4.89 8.46
CA ILE A 81 -5.26 4.27 8.49
C ILE A 81 -5.33 2.89 9.13
N ASN A 82 -5.97 2.78 10.29
CA ASN A 82 -6.15 1.50 10.98
C ASN A 82 -6.92 0.48 10.12
N ASP A 83 -8.02 0.91 9.50
CA ASP A 83 -8.81 0.05 8.63
C ASP A 83 -8.00 -0.46 7.42
N ILE A 84 -7.22 0.43 6.79
CA ILE A 84 -6.35 0.05 5.67
C ILE A 84 -5.24 -0.90 6.15
N ASN A 85 -4.64 -0.66 7.31
CA ASN A 85 -3.59 -1.51 7.86
C ASN A 85 -4.09 -2.93 8.17
N VAL A 86 -5.33 -3.07 8.64
CA VAL A 86 -5.97 -4.39 8.79
C VAL A 86 -6.04 -5.13 7.45
N LEU A 87 -6.40 -4.43 6.38
CA LEU A 87 -6.50 -4.99 5.04
C LEU A 87 -5.12 -5.38 4.47
N ILE A 88 -4.11 -4.52 4.62
CA ILE A 88 -2.71 -4.83 4.23
C ILE A 88 -2.22 -6.08 4.96
N ARG A 89 -2.50 -6.20 6.28
CA ARG A 89 -2.15 -7.38 7.07
C ARG A 89 -2.81 -8.63 6.49
N GLY A 90 -4.11 -8.55 6.17
CA GLY A 90 -4.85 -9.63 5.52
C GLY A 90 -4.21 -10.11 4.21
N ILE A 91 -3.75 -9.20 3.35
CA ILE A 91 -3.08 -9.54 2.09
C ILE A 91 -1.75 -10.26 2.35
N SER A 92 -0.94 -9.77 3.29
CA SER A 92 0.35 -10.42 3.62
C SER A 92 0.18 -11.86 4.11
N LEU A 93 -0.90 -12.15 4.85
CA LEU A 93 -1.19 -13.50 5.34
C LEU A 93 -1.64 -14.47 4.22
N LYS A 94 -2.18 -13.95 3.10
CA LYS A 94 -2.63 -14.77 1.97
C LYS A 94 -1.49 -15.18 1.02
N HIS A 95 -0.38 -14.45 1.02
CA HIS A 95 0.67 -14.57 0.00
C HIS A 95 2.05 -14.74 0.63
N ALA A 96 2.65 -15.93 0.47
CA ALA A 96 3.92 -16.28 1.12
C ALA A 96 5.13 -15.46 0.68
N HIS A 97 5.07 -14.79 -0.49
CA HIS A 97 6.14 -13.91 -0.99
C HIS A 97 5.99 -12.47 -0.48
N ILE A 98 4.99 -12.19 0.36
CA ILE A 98 4.72 -10.87 0.92
C ILE A 98 5.14 -10.82 2.39
N PHE A 99 6.03 -9.91 2.69
CA PHE A 99 6.47 -9.57 4.04
C PHE A 99 5.80 -8.27 4.47
N LEU A 100 5.42 -8.19 5.74
CA LEU A 100 4.81 -7.01 6.30
C LEU A 100 5.86 -6.20 7.07
N LEU A 101 5.95 -4.90 6.76
CA LEU A 101 6.70 -3.93 7.55
C LEU A 101 5.72 -3.10 8.39
N ASP A 102 5.61 -3.44 9.67
CA ASP A 102 4.75 -2.75 10.62
C ASP A 102 5.46 -1.48 11.13
N LEU A 103 5.12 -0.34 10.54
CA LEU A 103 5.67 0.96 10.92
C LEU A 103 5.02 1.53 12.19
N HIS A 104 3.85 1.01 12.59
CA HIS A 104 3.13 1.49 13.77
C HIS A 104 3.88 1.18 15.07
N LEU A 105 4.61 0.07 15.08
CA LEU A 105 5.44 -0.35 16.22
C LEU A 105 6.76 0.43 16.34
N LEU A 106 7.23 1.05 15.26
CA LEU A 106 8.48 1.82 15.27
C LEU A 106 8.29 3.24 15.81
N SER A 107 7.05 3.75 15.76
CA SER A 107 6.72 5.12 16.14
C SER A 107 6.22 5.28 17.58
N SER A 108 6.11 4.18 18.35
CA SER A 108 5.71 4.18 19.77
C SER A 108 6.88 4.23 20.76
N ARG A 109 8.05 4.73 20.34
CA ARG A 109 9.21 4.97 21.21
C ARG A 109 9.31 6.43 21.64
#